data_AF-A0A3C1KQI4-F1
#
_entry.id   AF-A0A3C1KQI4-F1
#
_cell.length_a   1.000
_cell.length_b   1.000
_cell.length_c   1.000
_cell.angle_alpha   90.00
_cell.angle_beta   90.00
_cell.angle_gamma   90.00
#
_symmetry.space_group_name_H-M   'P 1'
#
loop_
_entity.id
_entity.type
_entity.pdbx_description
1 polymer ?
#
loop_
_entity_poly.entity_id
_entity_poly.type
_entity_poly.pdbx_seq_one_letter_code
_entity_poly.pdbx_strand_id
1 'polypeptide(L)' 'TYSGYVTLAYFWGRMAVLSRQKIAAAEGDTAFYEAKVMTARFYFDRLLPRTLAHKQALLSGAENLMDMPEALFDVAG' A
#
# COMPACT_ATOMS: atom_id res chain seq x y z
N THR A 1 3.67 -2.46 6.76
CA THR A 1 3.48 -3.91 6.56
C THR A 1 2.77 -4.16 5.23
N TYR A 2 3.01 -5.30 4.57
CA TYR A 2 2.34 -5.65 3.29
C TYR A 2 0.81 -5.63 3.40
N SER A 3 0.29 -6.25 4.46
CA SER A 3 -1.15 -6.32 4.75
C SER A 3 -1.82 -4.96 4.87
N GLY A 4 -1.16 -3.97 5.49
CA GLY A 4 -1.71 -2.61 5.61
C GLY A 4 -1.98 -1.95 4.26
N TYR A 5 -1.09 -2.17 3.27
CA TYR A 5 -1.30 -1.65 1.92
C TYR A 5 -2.49 -2.33 1.23
N VAL A 6 -2.61 -3.65 1.36
CA VAL A 6 -3.72 -4.42 0.77
C VAL A 6 -5.06 -4.01 1.39
N THR A 7 -5.12 -3.87 2.72
CA THR A 7 -6.32 -3.43 3.44
C THR A 7 -6.77 -2.04 2.97
N LEU A 8 -5.84 -1.08 2.86
CA LEU A 8 -6.19 0.25 2.36
C LEU A 8 -6.59 0.22 0.88
N ALA A 9 -5.95 -0.60 0.04
CA ALA A 9 -6.34 -0.75 -1.36
C ALA A 9 -7.79 -1.24 -1.48
N TYR A 10 -8.20 -2.19 -0.66
CA TYR A 10 -9.60 -2.66 -0.60
C TYR A 10 -10.57 -1.52 -0.28
N PHE A 11 -10.30 -0.73 0.77
CA PHE A 11 -11.17 0.38 1.16
C PHE A 11 -11.19 1.51 0.11
N TRP A 12 -10.04 1.84 -0.49
CA TRP A 12 -9.99 2.81 -1.59
C TRP A 12 -10.76 2.35 -2.82
N GLY A 13 -10.65 1.07 -3.18
CA GLY A 13 -11.43 0.48 -4.28
C GLY A 13 -12.94 0.56 -4.00
N ARG A 14 -13.37 0.19 -2.79
CA ARG A 14 -14.78 0.30 -2.36
C ARG A 14 -15.30 1.74 -2.43
N MET A 15 -14.52 2.70 -1.91
CA MET A 15 -14.88 4.12 -1.98
C MET A 15 -14.97 4.61 -3.43
N ALA A 16 -14.03 4.23 -4.30
CA ALA A 16 -14.05 4.64 -5.70
C ALA A 16 -15.28 4.12 -6.45
N VAL A 17 -15.69 2.87 -6.21
CA VAL A 17 -16.92 2.29 -6.79
C VAL A 17 -18.15 3.07 -6.32
N LEU A 18 -18.29 3.28 -5.02
CA LEU A 18 -19.43 4.03 -4.46
C LEU A 18 -19.46 5.48 -4.96
N SER A 19 -18.32 6.17 -4.99
CA SER A 19 -18.22 7.53 -5.53
C SER A 19 -18.71 7.61 -6.96
N ARG A 20 -18.31 6.66 -7.83
CA ARG A 20 -18.77 6.62 -9.22
C ARG A 20 -20.28 6.42 -9.32
N GLN A 21 -20.86 5.58 -8.45
CA GLN A 21 -22.32 5.39 -8.39
C GLN A 21 -23.04 6.67 -7.97
N LYS A 22 -22.54 7.38 -6.94
CA LYS A 22 -23.13 8.64 -6.45
C LYS A 22 -23.05 9.75 -7.51
N ILE A 23 -21.93 9.86 -8.20
CA ILE A 23 -21.76 10.79 -9.34
C ILE A 23 -22.78 10.47 -10.44
N ALA A 24 -22.92 9.20 -10.84
CA ALA A 24 -23.86 8.80 -11.89
C ALA A 24 -25.34 9.05 -11.51
N ALA A 25 -25.66 8.96 -10.21
CA ALA A 25 -26.98 9.24 -9.67
C ALA A 25 -27.24 10.73 -9.39
N ALA A 26 -26.27 11.62 -9.63
CA ALA A 26 -26.31 13.03 -9.25
C ALA A 26 -26.68 13.25 -7.76
N GLU A 27 -26.23 12.35 -6.88
CA GLU A 27 -26.57 12.35 -5.46
C GLU A 27 -25.38 12.85 -4.63
N GLY A 28 -25.57 13.95 -3.90
CA GLY A 28 -24.56 14.53 -3.01
C GLY A 28 -23.56 15.44 -3.71
N ASP A 29 -22.38 15.60 -3.11
CA ASP A 29 -21.33 16.50 -3.62
C ASP A 29 -20.42 15.79 -4.64
N THR A 30 -20.66 16.07 -5.92
CA THR A 30 -19.88 15.52 -7.04
C THR A 30 -18.39 15.80 -6.90
N ALA A 31 -17.98 16.99 -6.48
CA ALA A 31 -16.56 17.35 -6.38
C ALA A 31 -15.85 16.51 -5.29
N PHE A 32 -16.53 16.27 -4.17
CA PHE A 32 -16.03 15.37 -3.12
C PHE A 32 -15.84 13.93 -3.65
N TYR A 33 -16.82 13.41 -4.38
CA TYR A 33 -16.74 12.05 -4.92
C TYR A 33 -15.66 11.91 -6.00
N GLU A 34 -15.49 12.91 -6.86
CA GLU A 34 -14.40 12.97 -7.83
C GLU A 34 -13.04 12.98 -7.12
N ALA A 35 -12.88 13.79 -6.07
CA ALA A 35 -11.65 13.82 -5.27
C ALA A 35 -11.33 12.44 -4.65
N LYS A 36 -12.35 11.69 -4.19
CA LYS A 36 -12.17 10.30 -3.72
C LYS A 36 -11.66 9.37 -4.82
N VAL A 37 -12.21 9.47 -6.03
CA VAL A 37 -11.76 8.64 -7.17
C VAL A 37 -10.32 8.98 -7.55
N MET A 38 -9.97 10.28 -7.60
CA MET A 38 -8.61 10.73 -7.87
C MET A 38 -7.62 10.25 -6.80
N THR A 39 -8.01 10.31 -5.53
CA THR A 39 -7.17 9.85 -4.41
C THR A 39 -6.96 8.34 -4.45
N ALA A 40 -8.01 7.57 -4.74
CA ALA A 40 -7.88 6.13 -4.95
C ALA A 40 -6.89 5.83 -6.09
N ARG A 41 -6.99 6.52 -7.22
CA ARG A 41 -6.06 6.34 -8.35
C ARG A 41 -4.61 6.64 -7.94
N PHE A 42 -4.37 7.77 -7.27
CA PHE A 42 -3.04 8.08 -6.74
C PHE A 42 -2.51 6.98 -5.81
N TYR A 43 -3.36 6.46 -4.90
CA TYR A 43 -2.96 5.39 -4.00
C TYR A 43 -2.52 4.14 -4.75
N PHE A 44 -3.31 3.70 -5.74
CA PHE A 44 -3.02 2.51 -6.55
C PHE A 44 -1.79 2.70 -7.42
N ASP A 45 -1.59 3.89 -7.99
CA ASP A 45 -0.46 4.16 -8.89
C ASP A 45 0.86 4.39 -8.13
N ARG A 46 0.81 5.10 -6.97
CA ARG A 46 2.01 5.60 -6.30
C ARG A 46 2.40 4.84 -5.03
N LEU A 47 1.42 4.34 -4.28
CA LEU A 47 1.63 3.77 -2.94
C LEU A 47 1.54 2.26 -2.94
N LEU A 48 0.51 1.68 -3.56
CA LEU A 48 0.29 0.25 -3.61
C LEU A 48 1.48 -0.55 -4.19
N PRO A 49 2.25 -0.07 -5.19
CA PRO A 49 3.38 -0.83 -5.74
C PRO A 49 4.49 -1.14 -4.72
N ARG A 50 4.55 -0.41 -3.59
CA ARG A 50 5.50 -0.73 -2.49
C ARG A 50 5.28 -2.12 -1.90
N THR A 51 4.10 -2.70 -2.08
CA THR A 51 3.83 -4.10 -1.73
C THR A 51 4.77 -5.07 -2.45
N LEU A 52 5.22 -4.75 -3.65
CA LEU A 52 6.17 -5.58 -4.41
C LEU A 52 7.52 -5.65 -3.70
N ALA A 53 8.04 -4.51 -3.22
CA ALA A 53 9.28 -4.48 -2.44
C ALA A 53 9.13 -5.25 -1.12
N HIS A 54 8.01 -5.10 -0.42
CA HIS A 54 7.73 -5.90 0.77
C HIS A 54 7.66 -7.41 0.49
N LYS A 55 7.03 -7.81 -0.62
CA LYS A 55 6.99 -9.20 -1.06
C LYS A 55 8.39 -9.72 -1.36
N GLN A 56 9.20 -8.96 -2.09
CA GLN A 56 10.57 -9.34 -2.44
C GLN A 56 11.43 -9.53 -1.18
N ALA A 57 11.36 -8.58 -0.23
CA ALA A 57 12.08 -8.68 1.04
C ALA A 57 11.61 -9.87 1.89
N LEU A 58 10.32 -10.22 1.85
CA LEU A 58 9.82 -11.40 2.54
C LEU A 58 10.35 -12.69 1.90
N LEU A 59 10.42 -12.74 0.57
CA LEU A 59 10.87 -13.91 -0.18
C LEU A 59 12.40 -14.10 -0.17
N SER A 60 13.18 -13.08 0.17
CA SER A 60 14.65 -13.21 0.27
C SER A 60 15.12 -14.02 1.48
N GLY A 61 14.21 -14.45 2.35
CA GLY A 61 14.55 -15.22 3.54
C GLY A 61 15.36 -14.43 4.55
N ALA A 62 15.88 -15.15 5.55
CA ALA A 62 16.70 -14.60 6.61
C ALA A 62 18.20 -14.92 6.42
N GLU A 63 18.57 -15.78 5.47
CA GLU A 63 19.95 -16.26 5.32
C GLU A 63 20.94 -15.09 5.15
N ASN A 64 20.59 -14.09 4.35
CA ASN A 64 21.44 -12.92 4.12
C ASN A 64 21.80 -12.13 5.39
N LEU A 65 20.97 -12.18 6.43
CA LEU A 65 21.23 -11.56 7.72
C LEU A 65 21.94 -12.54 8.67
N MET A 66 21.53 -13.81 8.64
CA MET A 66 22.02 -14.86 9.54
C MET A 66 23.40 -15.41 9.13
N ASP A 67 23.84 -15.18 7.90
CA ASP A 67 25.19 -15.52 7.44
C ASP A 67 26.29 -14.62 8.05
N MET A 68 25.92 -13.51 8.68
CA MET A 68 26.89 -12.62 9.32
C MET A 68 27.45 -13.26 10.60
N PRO A 69 28.77 -13.47 10.71
CA PRO A 69 29.39 -13.96 11.95
C PRO A 69 29.08 -13.03 13.12
N GLU A 70 28.76 -13.61 14.28
CA GLU A 70 28.45 -12.87 15.51
C GLU A 70 29.55 -11.85 15.88
N ALA A 71 30.81 -12.21 15.67
CA ALA A 71 31.97 -11.34 15.93
C ALA A 71 31.96 -10.02 15.13
N LEU A 72 31.21 -9.92 14.03
CA LEU A 72 31.07 -8.68 13.26
C LEU A 72 30.05 -7.71 13.85
N PHE A 73 29.24 -8.15 14.82
CA PHE A 73 28.31 -7.30 15.55
C PHE A 73 28.92 -6.69 16.82
N ASP A 74 30.12 -7.11 17.20
CA ASP A 74 30.78 -6.64 18.41
C ASP A 74 31.43 -5.28 18.14
N VAL A 75 31.02 -4.25 18.90
CA VAL A 75 31.68 -2.94 18.86
C VAL A 75 32.81 -3.04 19.85
N ALA A 76 34.05 -3.14 19.34
CA ALA A 76 35.26 -3.24 20.15
C ALA A 76 35.18 -2.34 21.40
N GLY A 77 35.25 -2.97 22.57
CA GLY A 77 35.65 -2.30 23.80
C GLY A 77 37.12 -1.89 23.74
#